data_AF-A0A5D2XRC0-F1
#
_entry.id   AF-A0A5D2XRC0-F1
#
_cell.length_a   1.000
_cell.length_b   1.000
_cell.length_c   1.000
_cell.angle_alpha   90.00
_cell.angle_beta   90.00
_cell.angle_gamma   90.00
#
_symmetry.space_group_name_H-M   'P 1'
#
loop_
_entity.id
_entity.type
_entity.pdbx_description
1 polymer ?
#
loop_
_entity_poly.entity_id
_entity_poly.type
_entity_poly.pdbx_seq_one_letter_code
_entity_poly.pdbx_strand_id
1 'polypeptide(L)'
;MAAIHLSFLILLLPLAFPSAFAYETNPQPKKTQVVIEGMVYCQSCDNYGSWSLSKAKPIASAKVSVICKNQRGQVSYYKASETNGNGYFFAELQGFEMSHLLLEHPLQSCVVKLVESPLEGCNVLSNINYGLYGSPLRYEKKRFYRKDYDVVIYAAGPLAFRPAHCDAPNHY
;
A
#
# COMPACT_ATOMS: atom_id res chain seq x y z
N MET A 1 -54.78 -15.92 -79.00
CA MET A 1 -54.64 -14.70 -78.17
C MET A 1 -53.47 -14.94 -77.24
N ALA A 2 -52.41 -14.14 -77.38
CA ALA A 2 -51.10 -14.36 -76.78
C ALA A 2 -51.10 -14.06 -75.27
N ALA A 3 -50.50 -14.96 -74.48
CA ALA A 3 -50.20 -14.73 -73.07
C ALA A 3 -48.92 -13.91 -72.95
N ILE A 4 -49.01 -12.74 -72.30
CA ILE A 4 -47.88 -11.84 -72.03
C ILE A 4 -47.21 -12.33 -70.74
N HIS A 5 -46.00 -12.89 -70.84
CA HIS A 5 -45.16 -13.14 -69.67
C HIS A 5 -44.29 -11.91 -69.39
N LEU A 6 -44.62 -11.17 -68.34
CA LEU A 6 -43.77 -10.11 -67.78
C LEU A 6 -42.57 -10.77 -67.09
N SER A 7 -41.38 -10.66 -67.69
CA SER A 7 -40.12 -11.05 -67.06
C SER A 7 -39.54 -9.86 -66.30
N PHE A 8 -39.71 -9.83 -64.97
CA PHE A 8 -39.01 -8.89 -64.10
C PHE A 8 -37.59 -9.42 -63.82
N LEU A 9 -36.59 -8.84 -64.49
CA LEU A 9 -35.18 -9.10 -64.21
C LEU A 9 -34.77 -8.29 -62.98
N ILE A 10 -34.77 -8.90 -61.80
CA ILE A 10 -34.27 -8.28 -60.56
C ILE A 10 -32.74 -8.34 -60.59
N LEU A 11 -32.11 -7.19 -60.81
CA LEU A 11 -30.65 -7.02 -60.73
C LEU A 11 -30.23 -7.08 -59.25
N LEU A 12 -29.69 -8.22 -58.80
CA LEU A 12 -29.08 -8.36 -57.47
C LEU A 12 -27.72 -7.65 -57.46
N LEU A 13 -27.67 -6.41 -56.96
CA LEU A 13 -26.40 -5.77 -56.59
C LEU A 13 -25.85 -6.45 -55.33
N PRO A 14 -24.63 -7.01 -55.35
CA PRO A 14 -23.99 -7.46 -54.12
C PRO A 14 -23.57 -6.22 -53.32
N LEU A 15 -24.28 -5.95 -52.21
CA LEU A 15 -23.79 -5.04 -51.18
C LEU A 15 -22.53 -5.68 -50.58
N ALA A 16 -21.36 -5.26 -51.05
CA ALA A 16 -20.10 -5.56 -50.41
C ALA A 16 -20.11 -4.86 -49.04
N PHE A 17 -20.47 -5.59 -47.99
CA PHE A 17 -20.30 -5.14 -46.61
C PHE A 17 -18.80 -5.13 -46.32
N PRO A 18 -18.15 -3.96 -46.12
CA PRO A 18 -16.79 -3.95 -45.62
C PRO A 18 -16.83 -4.57 -44.22
N SER A 19 -16.20 -5.73 -44.07
CA SER A 19 -16.03 -6.40 -42.79
C SER A 19 -15.16 -5.49 -41.92
N ALA A 20 -15.79 -4.70 -41.05
CA ALA A 20 -15.08 -3.98 -40.02
C ALA A 20 -14.50 -5.05 -39.08
N PHE A 21 -13.20 -5.31 -39.19
CA PHE A 21 -12.45 -6.01 -38.16
C PHE A 21 -12.50 -5.15 -36.90
N ALA A 22 -13.44 -5.46 -36.00
CA ALA A 22 -13.37 -5.00 -34.62
C ALA A 22 -12.15 -5.68 -34.01
N TYR A 23 -11.03 -4.98 -33.97
CA TYR A 23 -9.89 -5.38 -33.16
C TYR A 23 -10.35 -5.23 -31.70
N GLU A 24 -10.67 -6.35 -31.07
CA GLU A 24 -10.97 -6.39 -29.66
C GLU A 24 -9.66 -6.09 -28.91
N THR A 25 -9.43 -4.81 -28.56
CA THR A 25 -8.37 -4.46 -27.62
C THR A 25 -8.79 -5.04 -26.28
N ASN A 26 -8.39 -6.27 -25.99
CA ASN A 26 -8.54 -6.86 -24.68
C ASN A 26 -7.76 -5.98 -23.69
N PRO A 27 -8.43 -5.20 -22.81
CA PRO A 27 -7.72 -4.28 -21.94
C PRO A 27 -6.87 -5.12 -20.99
N GLN A 28 -5.55 -5.08 -21.17
CA GLN A 28 -4.63 -5.72 -20.23
C GLN A 28 -4.96 -5.20 -18.82
N PRO A 29 -5.14 -6.09 -17.82
CA PRO A 29 -5.46 -5.66 -16.47
C PRO A 29 -4.35 -4.73 -15.98
N LYS A 30 -4.70 -3.49 -15.64
CA LYS A 30 -3.74 -2.51 -15.11
C LYS A 30 -3.08 -3.06 -13.86
N LYS A 31 -1.75 -3.11 -13.84
CA LYS A 31 -0.99 -3.59 -12.68
C LYS A 31 -1.29 -2.68 -11.48
N THR A 32 -1.56 -3.25 -10.32
CA THR A 32 -1.70 -2.47 -9.08
C THR A 32 -0.45 -2.62 -8.23
N GLN A 33 0.19 -1.50 -7.91
CA GLN A 33 1.32 -1.41 -7.00
C GLN A 33 0.80 -1.06 -5.60
N VAL A 34 1.17 -1.85 -4.60
CA VAL A 34 0.84 -1.59 -3.20
C VAL A 34 1.99 -0.86 -2.54
N VAL A 35 1.67 0.20 -1.80
CA VAL A 35 2.64 0.93 -0.99
C VAL A 35 2.13 1.06 0.44
N ILE A 36 3.04 0.95 1.40
CA ILE A 36 2.77 1.24 2.79
C ILE A 36 3.58 2.46 3.22
N GLU A 37 2.91 3.43 3.81
CA GLU A 37 3.54 4.64 4.34
C GLU A 37 3.34 4.78 5.85
N GLY A 38 4.16 5.59 6.48
CA GLY A 38 3.98 5.94 7.88
C GLY A 38 5.09 6.84 8.41
N MET A 39 4.92 7.28 9.65
CA MET A 39 5.89 8.08 10.37
C MET A 39 6.50 7.28 11.51
N VAL A 40 7.77 7.55 11.82
CA VAL A 40 8.46 7.05 13.02
C VAL A 40 8.95 8.23 13.84
N TYR A 41 8.63 8.20 15.13
CA TYR A 41 8.99 9.25 16.08
C TYR A 41 9.83 8.72 17.24
N CYS A 42 10.51 9.65 17.90
CA CYS A 42 11.01 9.51 19.26
C CYS A 42 10.00 10.15 20.20
N GLN A 43 9.44 9.37 21.13
CA GLN A 43 8.53 9.88 22.16
C GLN A 43 9.26 10.89 23.07
N SER A 44 8.58 11.97 23.46
CA SER A 44 9.13 12.91 24.46
C SER A 44 9.17 12.27 25.85
N CYS A 45 10.18 12.59 26.65
CA CYS A 45 10.25 12.18 28.06
C CYS A 45 9.06 12.68 28.89
N ASP A 46 8.47 13.83 28.54
CA ASP A 46 7.22 14.33 29.14
C ASP A 46 6.06 13.34 29.04
N ASN A 47 6.12 12.41 28.08
CA ASN A 47 5.07 11.44 27.79
C ASN A 47 5.55 9.99 28.01
N TYR A 48 6.71 9.79 28.65
CA TYR A 48 7.27 8.46 28.87
C TYR A 48 6.27 7.54 29.58
N GLY A 49 6.19 6.27 29.14
CA GLY A 49 5.23 5.30 29.66
C GLY A 49 3.79 5.46 29.17
N SER A 50 3.44 6.57 28.50
CA SER A 50 2.12 6.79 27.90
C SER A 50 2.07 6.35 26.43
N TRP A 51 0.88 6.51 25.83
CA TRP A 51 0.62 6.34 24.40
C TRP A 51 0.72 7.65 23.60
N SER A 52 1.00 8.78 24.25
CA SER A 52 1.00 10.10 23.64
C SER A 52 2.24 10.34 22.78
N LEU A 53 2.04 10.94 21.61
CA LEU A 53 3.09 11.46 20.73
C LEU A 53 3.22 12.99 20.81
N SER A 54 2.66 13.60 21.85
CA SER A 54 2.84 15.04 22.08
C SER A 54 4.32 15.37 22.23
N LYS A 55 4.78 16.42 21.53
CA LYS A 55 6.19 16.85 21.46
C LYS A 55 7.17 15.77 20.95
N ALA A 56 6.68 14.68 20.36
CA ALA A 56 7.53 13.66 19.77
C ALA A 56 8.26 14.22 18.54
N LYS A 57 9.51 13.79 18.34
CA LYS A 57 10.36 14.26 17.24
C LYS A 57 10.51 13.18 16.17
N PRO A 58 10.41 13.49 14.88
CA PRO A 58 10.59 12.48 13.83
C PRO A 58 12.01 11.92 13.86
N ILE A 59 12.17 10.64 13.51
CA ILE A 59 13.47 9.97 13.47
C ILE A 59 13.83 9.69 12.02
N ALA A 60 14.90 10.31 11.52
CA ALA A 60 15.50 9.96 10.24
C ALA A 60 16.23 8.62 10.31
N SER A 61 16.26 7.86 9.22
CA SER A 61 16.97 6.57 9.11
C SER A 61 16.54 5.50 10.14
N ALA A 62 15.34 5.62 10.72
CA ALA A 62 14.75 4.57 11.52
C ALA A 62 14.32 3.40 10.61
N LYS A 63 14.64 2.17 10.99
CA LYS A 63 14.26 0.97 10.26
C LYS A 63 12.94 0.43 10.77
N VAL A 64 12.06 0.14 9.83
CA VAL A 64 10.81 -0.59 10.04
C VAL A 64 10.74 -1.79 9.11
N SER A 65 9.93 -2.78 9.46
CA SER A 65 9.62 -3.91 8.59
C SER A 65 8.13 -4.01 8.32
N VAL A 66 7.78 -4.11 7.04
CA VAL A 66 6.48 -4.62 6.61
C VAL A 66 6.54 -6.14 6.63
N ILE A 67 5.59 -6.76 7.30
CA ILE A 67 5.43 -8.21 7.35
C ILE A 67 4.01 -8.53 6.92
N CYS A 68 3.85 -9.32 5.86
CA CYS A 68 2.56 -9.87 5.47
C CYS A 68 2.53 -11.38 5.68
N LYS A 69 1.37 -11.90 6.08
CA LYS A 69 1.15 -13.33 6.29
C LYS A 69 0.14 -13.89 5.30
N ASN A 70 0.37 -15.11 4.83
CA ASN A 70 -0.63 -15.84 4.07
C ASN A 70 -1.80 -16.28 4.97
N GLN A 71 -2.84 -16.85 4.36
CA GLN A 71 -4.00 -17.39 5.07
C GLN A 71 -3.66 -18.51 6.10
N ARG A 72 -2.46 -19.11 6.04
CA ARG A 72 -1.97 -20.11 7.00
C ARG A 72 -1.16 -19.49 8.14
N GLY A 73 -1.07 -18.15 8.20
CA GLY A 73 -0.32 -17.41 9.22
C GLY A 73 1.20 -17.40 9.01
N GLN A 74 1.70 -17.92 7.89
CA GLN A 74 3.12 -17.93 7.55
C GLN A 74 3.49 -16.61 6.88
N VAL A 75 4.71 -16.12 7.09
CA VAL A 75 5.19 -14.90 6.42
C VAL A 75 5.27 -15.15 4.92
N SER A 76 4.43 -14.44 4.15
CA SER A 76 4.41 -14.49 2.68
C SER A 76 5.20 -13.35 2.05
N TYR A 77 5.39 -12.25 2.78
CA TYR A 77 6.13 -11.09 2.30
C TYR A 77 6.84 -10.39 3.46
N TYR A 78 8.08 -9.94 3.18
CA TYR A 78 8.87 -9.14 4.11
C TYR A 78 9.56 -8.01 3.35
N LYS A 79 9.51 -6.80 3.89
CA LYS A 79 10.30 -5.66 3.40
C LYS A 79 10.76 -4.79 4.54
N ALA A 80 12.07 -4.61 4.65
CA ALA A 80 12.64 -3.54 5.48
C ALA A 80 12.57 -2.20 4.72
N SER A 81 12.31 -1.11 5.45
CA SER A 81 12.32 0.25 4.92
C SER A 81 12.90 1.20 5.95
N GLU A 82 13.58 2.23 5.48
CA GLU A 82 14.09 3.31 6.33
C GLU A 82 13.22 4.55 6.16
N THR A 83 13.17 5.36 7.22
CA THR A 83 12.58 6.69 7.16
C THR A 83 13.54 7.70 6.52
N ASN A 84 12.98 8.67 5.81
CA ASN A 84 13.70 9.82 5.30
C ASN A 84 14.03 10.83 6.41
N GLY A 85 14.64 11.96 6.06
CA GLY A 85 15.02 13.03 6.99
C GLY A 85 13.89 13.59 7.87
N ASN A 86 12.63 13.43 7.44
CA ASN A 86 11.45 13.89 8.18
C ASN A 86 10.79 12.78 9.01
N GLY A 87 11.40 11.60 9.10
CA GLY A 87 10.84 10.45 9.82
C GLY A 87 9.73 9.71 9.08
N TYR A 88 9.56 9.97 7.78
CA TYR A 88 8.55 9.33 6.94
C TYR A 88 9.16 8.17 6.15
N PHE A 89 8.49 7.02 6.08
CA PHE A 89 8.86 5.92 5.20
C PHE A 89 7.79 5.68 4.12
N PHE A 90 8.24 5.23 2.95
CA PHE A 90 7.41 4.88 1.80
C PHE A 90 7.86 3.53 1.23
N ALA A 91 7.20 2.46 1.66
CA ALA A 91 7.60 1.08 1.41
C ALA A 91 6.80 0.48 0.26
N GLU A 92 7.35 0.51 -0.96
CA GLU A 92 6.75 -0.14 -2.13
C GLU A 92 6.87 -1.66 -2.04
N LEU A 93 5.75 -2.39 -2.07
CA LEU A 93 5.74 -3.84 -1.97
C LEU A 93 5.96 -4.50 -3.34
N GLN A 94 7.17 -4.35 -3.87
CA GLN A 94 7.56 -4.96 -5.15
C GLN A 94 7.50 -6.49 -5.03
N GLY A 95 6.83 -7.15 -5.98
CA GLY A 95 6.64 -8.60 -5.99
C GLY A 95 5.67 -9.13 -4.94
N PHE A 96 4.89 -8.27 -4.29
CA PHE A 96 3.79 -8.70 -3.43
C PHE A 96 2.66 -9.27 -4.29
N GLU A 97 2.34 -10.53 -4.05
CA GLU A 97 1.30 -11.28 -4.74
C GLU A 97 0.29 -11.80 -3.70
N MET A 98 -0.99 -11.82 -4.08
CA MET A 98 -2.06 -12.36 -3.25
C MET A 98 -2.60 -13.62 -3.91
N SER A 99 -2.51 -14.76 -3.21
CA SER A 99 -3.16 -16.00 -3.65
C SER A 99 -4.65 -16.00 -3.33
N HIS A 100 -5.06 -15.28 -2.27
CA HIS A 100 -6.46 -15.14 -1.87
C HIS A 100 -6.82 -13.68 -1.60
N LEU A 101 -7.65 -13.09 -2.46
CA LEU A 101 -7.94 -11.64 -2.50
C LEU A 101 -8.41 -11.03 -1.17
N LEU A 102 -9.23 -11.75 -0.38
CA LEU A 102 -9.79 -11.23 0.87
C LEU A 102 -8.87 -11.47 2.08
N LEU A 103 -8.46 -12.72 2.29
CA LEU A 103 -7.63 -13.13 3.43
C LEU A 103 -6.19 -12.60 3.36
N GLU A 104 -5.66 -12.44 2.16
CA GLU A 104 -4.29 -11.94 1.94
C GLU A 104 -4.26 -10.46 1.57
N HIS A 105 -5.42 -9.78 1.62
CA HIS A 105 -5.51 -8.34 1.41
C HIS A 105 -4.61 -7.58 2.38
N PRO A 106 -3.87 -6.53 1.96
CA PRO A 106 -2.92 -5.83 2.83
C PRO A 106 -3.49 -5.37 4.18
N LEU A 107 -4.75 -4.93 4.20
CA LEU A 107 -5.44 -4.53 5.44
C LEU A 107 -5.63 -5.67 6.46
N GLN A 108 -5.62 -6.92 6.02
CA GLN A 108 -5.82 -8.10 6.85
C GLN A 108 -4.50 -8.83 7.12
N SER A 109 -3.65 -8.92 6.11
CA SER A 109 -2.46 -9.78 6.12
C SER A 109 -1.19 -9.07 6.56
N CYS A 110 -1.10 -7.75 6.40
CA CYS A 110 0.13 -7.00 6.58
C CYS A 110 0.12 -6.15 7.86
N VAL A 111 1.29 -6.06 8.49
CA VAL A 111 1.57 -5.17 9.62
C VAL A 111 2.93 -4.48 9.46
N VAL A 112 3.11 -3.34 10.12
CA VAL A 112 4.42 -2.68 10.24
C VAL A 112 4.97 -2.83 11.65
N LYS A 113 6.25 -3.20 11.77
CA LYS A 113 6.97 -3.27 13.04
C LYS A 113 8.18 -2.37 13.05
N LEU A 114 8.47 -1.79 14.21
CA LEU A 114 9.75 -1.16 14.49
C LEU A 114 10.87 -2.21 14.48
N VAL A 115 12.02 -1.85 13.92
CA VAL A 115 13.20 -2.71 13.88
C VAL A 115 14.34 -2.04 14.63
N GLU A 116 14.71 -0.83 14.23
CA GLU A 116 15.89 -0.14 14.76
C GLU A 116 15.73 1.38 14.70
N SER A 117 16.29 2.08 15.67
CA SER A 117 16.46 3.53 15.65
C SER A 117 17.96 3.85 15.61
N PRO A 118 18.41 4.78 14.76
CA PRO A 118 19.81 5.21 14.73
C PRO A 118 20.16 6.15 15.90
N LEU A 119 19.18 6.59 16.69
CA LEU A 119 19.41 7.48 17.82
C LEU A 119 19.68 6.66 19.08
N GLU A 120 20.91 6.69 19.58
CA GLU A 120 21.33 5.99 20.81
C GLU A 120 20.43 6.36 22.01
N GLY A 121 20.11 7.65 22.15
CA GLY A 121 19.23 8.14 23.22
C GLY A 121 17.75 7.80 23.04
N CYS A 122 17.33 7.25 21.89
CA CYS A 122 15.93 6.96 21.59
C CYS A 122 15.77 5.71 20.71
N ASN A 123 16.15 4.57 21.26
CA ASN A 123 16.18 3.27 20.59
C ASN A 123 15.36 2.18 21.30
N VAL A 124 14.66 2.50 22.38
CA VAL A 124 13.82 1.52 23.08
C VAL A 124 12.56 1.28 22.26
N LEU A 125 12.37 0.03 21.82
CA LEU A 125 11.15 -0.38 21.12
C LEU A 125 9.93 -0.12 22.00
N SER A 126 8.90 0.50 21.43
CA SER A 126 7.64 0.75 22.12
C SER A 126 6.46 0.15 21.37
N ASN A 127 5.39 -0.12 22.10
CA ASN A 127 4.15 -0.59 21.50
C ASN A 127 3.16 0.55 21.19
N ILE A 128 3.62 1.81 21.13
CA ILE A 128 2.77 2.93 20.71
C ILE A 128 2.25 2.64 19.29
N ASN A 129 0.93 2.69 19.12
CA ASN A 129 0.23 2.30 17.89
C ASN A 129 0.67 0.92 17.38
N TYR A 130 0.91 -0.01 18.31
CA TYR A 130 1.32 -1.38 18.04
C TYR A 130 2.69 -1.51 17.34
N GLY A 131 3.60 -0.55 17.49
CA GLY A 131 4.89 -0.58 16.79
C GLY A 131 5.77 -1.81 17.07
N LEU A 132 5.67 -2.40 18.27
CA LEU A 132 6.40 -3.62 18.64
C LEU A 132 5.67 -4.89 18.16
N TYR A 133 4.36 -4.98 18.37
CA TYR A 133 3.60 -6.20 18.05
C TYR A 133 3.09 -6.28 16.61
N GLY A 134 3.00 -5.14 15.92
CA GLY A 134 2.54 -5.00 14.55
C GLY A 134 1.44 -3.93 14.43
N SER A 135 1.77 -2.78 13.85
CA SER A 135 0.79 -1.75 13.48
C SER A 135 -0.08 -2.26 12.34
N PRO A 136 -1.41 -2.33 12.51
CA PRO A 136 -2.31 -2.62 11.41
C PRO A 136 -2.27 -1.50 10.37
N LEU A 137 -2.67 -1.83 9.15
CA LEU A 137 -2.77 -0.90 8.05
C LEU A 137 -4.15 -0.24 7.99
N ARG A 138 -4.20 0.98 7.47
CA ARG A 138 -5.41 1.77 7.27
C ARG A 138 -5.46 2.26 5.83
N TYR A 139 -6.63 2.25 5.21
CA TYR A 139 -6.81 2.84 3.89
C TYR A 139 -7.32 4.26 4.01
N GLU A 140 -6.50 5.24 3.63
CA GLU A 140 -6.81 6.67 3.73
C GLU A 140 -7.29 7.26 2.39
N LYS A 141 -7.83 6.43 1.49
CA LYS A 141 -8.30 6.85 0.15
C LYS A 141 -7.19 7.46 -0.73
N LYS A 142 -5.94 7.08 -0.49
CA LYS A 142 -4.78 7.51 -1.28
C LYS A 142 -4.53 6.53 -2.41
N ARG A 143 -4.80 6.98 -3.64
CA ARG A 143 -4.57 6.22 -4.86
C ARG A 143 -4.11 7.15 -5.98
N PHE A 144 -3.10 6.73 -6.74
CA PHE A 144 -2.64 7.44 -7.92
C PHE A 144 -2.82 6.55 -9.15
N TYR A 145 -3.38 7.12 -10.21
CA TYR A 145 -3.57 6.42 -11.47
C TYR A 145 -2.49 6.87 -12.45
N ARG A 146 -1.69 5.94 -12.96
CA ARG A 146 -0.82 6.18 -14.11
C ARG A 146 -1.37 5.44 -15.32
N LYS A 147 -0.79 5.72 -16.49
CA LYS A 147 -1.23 5.15 -17.77
C LYS A 147 -1.26 3.62 -17.74
N ASP A 148 -0.22 3.03 -17.14
CA ASP A 148 0.04 1.58 -17.21
C ASP A 148 -0.14 0.86 -15.85
N TYR A 149 -0.28 1.59 -14.75
CA TYR A 149 -0.44 1.01 -13.42
C TYR A 149 -1.12 1.96 -12.42
N ASP A 150 -1.74 1.38 -11.40
CA ASP A 150 -2.33 2.09 -10.28
C ASP A 150 -1.47 1.92 -9.03
N VAL A 151 -1.35 2.95 -8.20
CA VAL A 151 -0.69 2.87 -6.90
C VAL A 151 -1.73 3.02 -5.80
N VAL A 152 -1.87 2.03 -4.93
CA VAL A 152 -2.73 2.09 -3.75
C VAL A 152 -1.86 2.21 -2.51
N ILE A 153 -2.13 3.21 -1.68
CA ILE A 153 -1.33 3.52 -0.51
C ILE A 153 -2.12 3.21 0.76
N TYR A 154 -1.50 2.42 1.65
CA TYR A 154 -1.98 2.15 2.99
C TYR A 154 -1.09 2.84 4.03
N ALA A 155 -1.70 3.37 5.08
CA ALA A 155 -0.99 4.03 6.16
C ALA A 155 -0.84 3.08 7.35
N ALA A 156 0.35 3.07 7.96
CA ALA A 156 0.63 2.46 9.25
C ALA A 156 0.97 3.53 10.28
N GLY A 157 0.69 3.24 11.55
CA GLY A 157 1.04 4.13 12.65
C GLY A 157 0.37 5.51 12.57
N PRO A 158 1.02 6.55 13.14
CA PRO A 158 2.46 6.70 13.38
C PRO A 158 3.07 5.79 14.47
N LEU A 159 4.30 5.31 14.28
CA LEU A 159 5.03 4.45 15.21
C LEU A 159 6.04 5.29 16.02
N ALA A 160 6.50 4.78 17.17
CA ALA A 160 7.54 5.49 17.93
C ALA A 160 8.46 4.59 18.75
N PHE A 161 9.72 4.99 18.83
CA PHE A 161 10.66 4.54 19.87
C PHE A 161 10.51 5.41 21.12
N ARG A 162 11.01 4.89 22.24
CA ARG A 162 11.10 5.60 23.50
C ARG A 162 12.55 6.00 23.81
N PRO A 163 12.75 7.10 24.55
CA PRO A 163 14.05 7.42 25.12
C PRO A 163 14.56 6.28 26.00
N ALA A 164 15.86 6.00 25.94
CA ALA A 164 16.49 4.97 26.79
C ALA A 164 16.58 5.41 28.26
N HIS A 165 16.72 6.72 28.47
CA HIS A 165 16.70 7.35 29.78
C HIS A 165 15.90 8.65 29.70
N CYS A 166 15.18 8.95 30.77
CA CYS A 166 14.53 10.24 30.96
C CYS A 166 14.97 10.75 32.32
N ASP A 167 15.59 11.93 32.33
CA ASP A 167 15.96 12.60 33.57
C ASP A 167 14.68 12.94 34.35
N ALA A 168 14.78 12.94 35.67
CA ALA A 168 13.70 13.44 36.50
C ALA A 168 13.41 14.91 36.11
N PRO A 169 12.13 15.32 36.01
CA PRO A 169 11.81 16.70 35.72
C PRO A 169 12.46 17.61 36.77
N ASN A 170 13.31 18.53 36.32
CA ASN A 170 13.91 19.53 37.20
C ASN A 170 12.81 20.46 37.72
N HIS A 171 12.50 20.35 39.01
CA HIS A 171 11.61 21.26 39.72
C HIS A 171 12.44 22.44 40.24
N TYR A 172 12.68 23.44 39.39
CA TYR A 172 13.19 24.76 39.81
C TYR A 172 12.10 25.81 39.70
#